data_AF-A0A973GYX3-F1
#
_entry.id   AF-A0A973GYX3-F1
#
_cell.length_a   1.000
_cell.length_b   1.000
_cell.length_c   1.000
_cell.angle_alpha   90.00
_cell.angle_beta   90.00
_cell.angle_gamma   90.00
#
_symmetry.space_group_name_H-M   'P 1'
#
loop_
_entity.id
_entity.type
_entity.pdbx_description
1 polymer ?
#
loop_
_entity_poly.entity_id
_entity_poly.type
_entity_poly.pdbx_seq_one_letter_code
_entity_poly.pdbx_strand_id
1 'polypeptide(L)'
;MTDIDSQFLRGLFDEEGSLYAGRGTALYRLYGVEGLLYVGISTCPLTRVRTHLRDKPWGPDVIGIRIEYPADAAEAERHAIRSERPRHNGTYNGRPEEIWTRLADRLRADITAGRMLPGERLPSPRRLAAAEGVAVWVGERAYQVLRERGLVRAVPRKGWVVAAGRDRAG
;
A
#
# COMPACT_ATOMS: atom_id res chain seq x y z
N MET A 1 -2.26 0.69 33.03
CA MET A 1 -1.28 -0.26 32.45
C MET A 1 -0.50 0.49 31.39
N THR A 2 0.58 1.10 31.89
CA THR A 2 1.78 1.67 31.26
C THR A 2 1.62 2.35 29.90
N ASP A 3 1.43 3.66 30.00
CA ASP A 3 1.84 4.73 29.08
C ASP A 3 3.16 4.34 28.40
N ILE A 4 3.09 3.90 27.13
CA ILE A 4 4.29 3.74 26.30
C ILE A 4 4.82 5.16 26.10
N ASP A 5 5.90 5.45 26.81
CA ASP A 5 6.43 6.79 27.08
C ASP A 5 6.27 7.75 25.90
N SER A 6 5.33 8.68 26.06
CA SER A 6 5.24 9.91 25.28
C SER A 6 6.59 10.66 25.21
N GLN A 7 7.48 10.40 26.16
CA GLN A 7 8.84 10.90 26.24
C GLN A 7 9.79 10.28 25.20
N PHE A 8 9.66 8.98 24.88
CA PHE A 8 10.44 8.32 23.82
C PHE A 8 10.08 8.85 22.43
N LEU A 9 8.77 9.05 22.19
CA LEU A 9 8.30 9.63 20.93
C LEU A 9 8.75 11.08 20.76
N ARG A 10 8.77 11.90 21.83
CA ARG A 10 9.24 13.28 21.79
C ARG A 10 10.74 13.41 21.50
N GLY A 11 11.56 12.50 22.03
CA GLY A 11 13.01 12.51 21.84
C GLY A 11 13.49 12.19 20.42
N LEU A 12 12.56 11.81 19.53
CA LEU A 12 12.88 11.58 18.12
C LEU A 12 12.85 12.89 17.31
N PHE A 13 12.08 13.91 17.69
CA PHE A 13 11.89 15.12 16.87
C PHE A 13 12.93 16.23 17.16
N ASP A 14 13.32 17.02 16.16
CA ASP A 14 13.99 18.31 16.38
C ASP A 14 13.01 19.41 16.87
N GLU A 15 13.52 20.60 17.20
CA GLU A 15 12.69 21.74 17.71
C GLU A 15 11.61 22.21 16.71
N GLU A 16 11.72 21.85 15.43
CA GLU A 16 10.71 22.12 14.39
C GLU A 16 9.75 20.94 14.15
N GLY A 17 9.92 19.80 14.83
CA GLY A 17 9.09 18.62 14.63
C GLY A 17 9.46 17.79 13.40
N SER A 18 10.66 18.00 12.83
CA SER A 18 11.21 17.24 11.72
C SER A 18 12.23 16.21 12.20
N LEU A 19 12.44 15.17 11.40
CA LEU A 19 13.28 14.05 11.74
C LEU A 19 14.17 13.70 10.56
N TYR A 20 15.47 13.90 10.77
CA TYR A 20 16.60 13.58 9.89
C TYR A 20 16.20 12.92 8.57
N ALA A 21 16.11 13.76 7.54
CA ALA A 21 16.09 13.34 6.14
C ALA A 21 17.48 12.77 5.79
N GLY A 22 17.73 11.50 6.15
CA GLY A 22 18.72 10.71 5.44
C GLY A 22 18.42 10.81 3.94
N ARG A 23 19.43 10.96 3.08
CA ARG A 23 19.30 11.24 1.63
C ARG A 23 18.68 10.08 0.82
N GLY A 24 17.79 9.28 1.41
CA GLY A 24 17.20 8.09 0.80
C GLY A 24 15.90 7.68 1.48
N THR A 25 15.23 6.72 0.85
CA THR A 25 14.01 6.13 1.40
C THR A 25 14.39 5.17 2.52
N ALA A 26 13.81 5.33 3.71
CA ALA A 26 14.01 4.43 4.82
C ALA A 26 13.11 3.19 4.71
N LEU A 27 13.60 2.04 5.17
CA LEU A 27 12.84 0.84 5.50
C LEU A 27 12.57 0.86 7.01
N TYR A 28 11.31 0.83 7.43
CA TYR A 28 10.93 0.75 8.84
C TYR A 28 10.15 -0.52 9.13
N ARG A 29 10.37 -1.07 10.31
CA ARG A 29 9.70 -2.25 10.87
C ARG A 29 9.02 -1.89 12.18
N LEU A 30 7.80 -2.36 12.37
CA LEU A 30 7.00 -2.18 13.58
C LEU A 30 6.82 -3.53 14.24
N TYR A 31 7.12 -3.61 15.53
CA TYR A 31 7.05 -4.82 16.32
C TYR A 31 6.01 -4.68 17.42
N GLY A 32 5.31 -5.77 17.68
CA GLY A 32 4.45 -5.97 18.83
C GLY A 32 5.02 -7.01 19.76
N VAL A 33 4.29 -7.31 20.82
CA VAL A 33 4.68 -8.33 21.81
C VAL A 33 4.89 -9.72 21.20
N GLU A 34 4.14 -10.07 20.16
CA GLU A 34 4.20 -11.38 19.47
C GLU A 34 5.12 -11.38 18.23
N GLY A 35 5.87 -10.30 18.00
CA GLY A 35 6.85 -10.21 16.91
C GLY A 35 6.52 -9.14 15.87
N LEU A 36 6.92 -9.37 14.61
CA LEU A 36 6.87 -8.36 13.56
C LEU A 36 5.44 -8.10 13.07
N LEU A 37 4.96 -6.88 13.29
CA LEU A 37 3.63 -6.42 12.90
C LEU A 37 3.62 -5.86 11.49
N TYR A 38 4.56 -4.98 11.16
CA TYR A 38 4.52 -4.27 9.88
C TYR A 38 5.91 -3.92 9.36
N VAL A 39 6.07 -3.88 8.04
CA VAL A 39 7.25 -3.42 7.30
C VAL A 39 6.79 -2.38 6.28
N GLY A 40 7.47 -1.26 6.16
CA GLY A 40 7.18 -0.32 5.08
C GLY A 40 8.36 0.56 4.72
N ILE A 41 8.26 1.26 3.60
CA ILE A 41 9.24 2.27 3.20
C ILE A 41 8.68 3.68 3.18
N SER A 42 9.53 4.68 3.48
CA SER A 42 9.17 6.10 3.37
C SER A 42 10.40 7.01 3.41
N THR A 43 10.33 8.13 2.71
CA THR A 43 11.27 9.26 2.85
C THR A 43 11.06 10.03 4.16
N CYS A 44 9.91 9.85 4.83
CA CYS A 44 9.58 10.43 6.12
C CYS A 44 9.03 9.34 7.06
N PRO A 45 9.86 8.38 7.49
CA PRO A 45 9.42 7.16 8.16
C PRO A 45 8.59 7.44 9.41
N LEU A 46 8.96 8.42 10.23
CA LEU A 46 8.27 8.67 11.50
C LEU A 46 6.89 9.32 11.31
N THR A 47 6.73 10.21 10.33
CA THR A 47 5.40 10.71 9.91
C THR A 47 4.51 9.55 9.43
N ARG A 48 5.10 8.62 8.67
CA ARG A 48 4.36 7.46 8.16
C ARG A 48 3.97 6.50 9.28
N VAL A 49 4.87 6.24 10.22
CA VAL A 49 4.64 5.42 11.41
C VAL A 49 3.54 6.03 12.27
N ARG A 50 3.61 7.35 12.56
CA ARG A 50 2.56 8.05 13.30
C ARG A 50 1.19 7.89 12.66
N THR A 51 1.12 7.96 11.33
CA THR A 51 -0.13 7.72 10.58
C THR A 51 -0.64 6.29 10.81
N HIS A 52 0.23 5.28 10.78
CA HIS A 52 -0.18 3.90 11.05
C HIS A 52 -0.66 3.69 12.48
N LEU A 53 0.06 4.23 13.48
CA LEU A 53 -0.32 4.12 14.89
C LEU A 53 -1.71 4.72 15.15
N ARG A 54 -2.07 5.78 14.44
CA ARG A 54 -3.37 6.44 14.55
C ARG A 54 -4.48 5.73 13.76
N ASP A 55 -4.20 5.32 12.52
CA ASP A 55 -5.25 4.93 11.57
C ASP A 55 -5.44 3.40 11.46
N LYS A 56 -4.55 2.59 12.06
CA LYS A 56 -4.60 1.13 11.97
C LYS A 56 -5.08 0.49 13.26
N PRO A 57 -5.93 -0.54 13.19
CA PRO A 57 -6.47 -1.21 14.37
C PRO A 57 -5.39 -1.89 15.23
N TRP A 58 -4.27 -2.27 14.61
CA TRP A 58 -3.08 -2.83 15.27
C TRP A 58 -2.08 -1.78 15.75
N GLY A 59 -2.37 -0.48 15.56
CA GLY A 59 -1.52 0.61 16.02
C GLY A 59 -1.17 0.55 17.51
N PRO A 60 -2.14 0.30 18.41
CA PRO A 60 -1.89 0.14 19.84
C PRO A 60 -0.99 -1.05 20.20
N ASP A 61 -0.85 -2.05 19.32
CA ASP A 61 -0.05 -3.24 19.58
C ASP A 61 1.45 -3.02 19.29
N VAL A 62 1.82 -1.87 18.73
CA VAL A 62 3.22 -1.54 18.42
C VAL A 62 3.97 -1.15 19.69
N ILE A 63 5.00 -1.93 20.03
CA ILE A 63 5.90 -1.70 21.16
C ILE A 63 7.32 -1.31 20.73
N GLY A 64 7.65 -1.45 19.45
CA GLY A 64 9.01 -1.21 18.96
C GLY A 64 9.06 -0.83 17.49
N ILE A 65 10.10 -0.05 17.14
CA ILE A 65 10.38 0.37 15.77
C ILE A 65 11.86 0.16 15.45
N ARG A 66 12.15 -0.32 14.23
CA ARG A 66 13.50 -0.36 13.66
C ARG A 66 13.49 0.36 12.32
N ILE A 67 14.47 1.23 12.08
CA ILE A 67 14.59 2.02 10.85
C ILE A 67 15.97 1.78 10.25
N GLU A 68 16.01 1.49 8.94
CA GLU A 68 17.22 1.25 8.15
C GLU A 68 17.16 2.06 6.85
N TYR A 69 18.32 2.38 6.28
CA TYR A 69 18.43 3.16 5.03
C TYR A 69 19.19 2.35 3.98
N PRO A 70 18.56 1.32 3.39
CA PRO A 70 19.17 0.51 2.34
C PRO A 70 19.36 1.31 1.05
N ALA A 71 20.30 0.86 0.21
CA ALA A 71 20.53 1.45 -1.11
C ALA A 71 19.29 1.36 -2.02
N ASP A 72 18.62 0.20 -2.02
CA ASP A 72 17.30 0.01 -2.64
C ASP A 72 16.26 -0.37 -1.57
N ALA A 73 15.52 0.63 -1.11
CA ALA A 73 14.46 0.43 -0.13
C ALA A 73 13.31 -0.44 -0.65
N ALA A 74 12.99 -0.36 -1.94
CA ALA A 74 11.88 -1.13 -2.49
C ALA A 74 12.23 -2.62 -2.58
N GLU A 75 13.47 -2.96 -2.95
CA GLU A 75 13.96 -4.34 -2.88
C GLU A 75 14.01 -4.85 -1.44
N ALA A 76 14.54 -4.03 -0.52
CA ALA A 76 14.62 -4.40 0.89
C ALA A 76 13.23 -4.63 1.51
N GLU A 77 12.23 -3.80 1.16
CA GLU A 77 10.83 -3.99 1.57
C GLU A 77 10.27 -5.31 1.04
N ARG A 78 10.44 -5.59 -0.26
CA ARG A 78 9.99 -6.85 -0.87
C ARG A 78 10.65 -8.06 -0.24
N HIS A 79 11.94 -7.98 0.07
CA HIS A 79 12.68 -9.04 0.74
C HIS A 79 12.13 -9.26 2.15
N ALA A 80 12.07 -8.21 2.98
CA ALA A 80 11.60 -8.27 4.36
C ALA A 80 10.15 -8.77 4.47
N ILE A 81 9.25 -8.30 3.60
CA ILE A 81 7.87 -8.81 3.57
C ILE A 81 7.82 -10.31 3.27
N ARG A 82 8.67 -10.79 2.36
CA ARG A 82 8.72 -12.19 1.94
C ARG A 82 9.36 -13.10 2.99
N SER A 83 10.49 -12.68 3.56
CA SER A 83 11.27 -13.48 4.49
C SER A 83 10.72 -13.41 5.91
N GLU A 84 10.32 -12.23 6.37
CA GLU A 84 9.93 -11.99 7.77
C GLU A 84 8.42 -12.12 8.00
N ARG A 85 7.62 -12.12 6.92
CA ARG A 85 6.16 -12.33 6.93
C ARG A 85 5.42 -11.52 8.02
N PRO A 86 5.58 -10.18 8.05
CA PRO A 86 4.90 -9.30 9.01
C PRO A 86 3.39 -9.51 9.07
N ARG A 87 2.84 -9.59 10.29
CA ARG A 87 1.44 -9.94 10.56
C ARG A 87 0.43 -9.06 9.82
N HIS A 88 0.69 -7.76 9.68
CA HIS A 88 -0.28 -6.77 9.20
C HIS A 88 0.03 -6.17 7.83
N ASN A 89 1.22 -6.39 7.26
CA ASN A 89 1.39 -6.21 5.82
C ASN A 89 0.41 -7.09 5.04
N GLY A 90 -0.04 -8.18 5.67
CA GLY A 90 -1.07 -9.11 5.21
C GLY A 90 -2.53 -8.78 5.56
N THR A 91 -2.90 -7.55 5.97
CA THR A 91 -4.35 -7.20 5.95
C THR A 91 -4.94 -7.18 4.51
N TYR A 92 -4.12 -7.58 3.52
CA TYR A 92 -4.46 -8.22 2.24
C TYR A 92 -3.82 -9.61 2.17
N ASN A 93 -4.48 -10.64 2.69
CA ASN A 93 -3.98 -12.02 2.68
C ASN A 93 -4.28 -12.72 1.34
N GLY A 94 -3.34 -12.61 0.41
CA GLY A 94 -3.22 -13.45 -0.79
C GLY A 94 -1.81 -13.36 -1.33
N ARG A 95 -1.36 -14.31 -2.16
CA ARG A 95 -0.19 -14.05 -3.03
C ARG A 95 -0.46 -12.74 -3.76
N PRO A 96 0.53 -11.87 -3.97
CA PRO A 96 0.27 -10.60 -4.64
C PRO A 96 -0.55 -10.77 -5.93
N GLU A 97 -0.26 -11.85 -6.66
CA GLU A 97 -1.02 -12.39 -7.79
C GLU A 97 -2.53 -12.49 -7.54
N GLU A 98 -2.93 -13.09 -6.42
CA GLU A 98 -4.33 -13.29 -6.03
C GLU A 98 -5.00 -11.96 -5.67
N ILE A 99 -4.27 -11.00 -5.10
CA ILE A 99 -4.83 -9.72 -4.66
C ILE A 99 -5.20 -8.85 -5.86
N TRP A 100 -4.28 -8.62 -6.81
CA TRP A 100 -4.63 -7.84 -7.99
C TRP A 100 -5.57 -8.59 -8.93
N THR A 101 -5.53 -9.93 -8.94
CA THR A 101 -6.47 -10.75 -9.73
C THR A 101 -7.88 -10.60 -9.18
N ARG A 102 -8.08 -10.74 -7.87
CA ARG A 102 -9.39 -10.53 -7.23
C ARG A 102 -9.90 -9.11 -7.45
N LEU A 103 -9.02 -8.12 -7.35
CA LEU A 103 -9.37 -6.73 -7.63
C LEU A 103 -9.78 -6.52 -9.10
N ALA A 104 -9.01 -7.07 -10.03
CA ALA A 104 -9.33 -7.02 -11.46
C ALA A 104 -10.66 -7.72 -11.76
N ASP A 105 -10.92 -8.88 -11.17
CA ASP A 105 -12.16 -9.64 -11.39
C ASP A 105 -13.39 -8.92 -10.82
N ARG A 106 -13.25 -8.25 -9.67
CA ARG A 106 -14.33 -7.40 -9.12
C ARG A 106 -14.64 -6.23 -10.07
N LEU A 107 -13.62 -5.50 -10.50
CA LEU A 107 -13.77 -4.39 -11.45
C LEU A 107 -14.33 -4.85 -12.79
N ARG A 108 -13.93 -6.03 -13.27
CA ARG A 108 -14.49 -6.67 -14.46
C ARG A 108 -15.97 -6.96 -14.28
N ALA A 109 -16.39 -7.49 -13.13
CA ALA A 109 -17.80 -7.72 -12.84
C ALA A 109 -18.61 -6.41 -12.84
N ASP A 110 -18.04 -5.31 -12.33
CA ASP A 110 -18.68 -3.99 -12.39
C ASP A 110 -18.84 -3.47 -13.83
N ILE A 111 -17.78 -3.56 -14.64
CA ILE A 111 -17.80 -3.15 -16.06
C ILE A 111 -18.79 -4.00 -16.87
N THR A 112 -18.74 -5.32 -16.72
CA THR A 112 -19.60 -6.25 -17.49
C THR A 112 -21.07 -6.18 -17.07
N ALA A 113 -21.36 -5.86 -15.81
CA ALA A 113 -22.71 -5.59 -15.33
C ALA A 113 -23.24 -4.19 -15.72
N GLY A 114 -22.46 -3.38 -16.44
CA GLY A 114 -22.86 -2.04 -16.86
C GLY A 114 -22.88 -1.00 -15.74
N ARG A 115 -22.29 -1.30 -14.56
CA ARG A 115 -22.13 -0.32 -13.47
C ARG A 115 -21.08 0.75 -13.79
N MET A 116 -20.19 0.45 -14.73
CA MET A 116 -19.23 1.41 -15.30
C MET A 116 -19.40 1.44 -16.81
N LEU A 117 -19.60 2.63 -17.37
CA LEU A 117 -19.95 2.79 -18.78
C LEU A 117 -18.71 2.95 -19.66
N PRO A 118 -18.73 2.51 -20.92
CA PRO A 118 -17.65 2.78 -21.87
C PRO A 118 -17.29 4.27 -21.94
N GLY A 119 -15.99 4.57 -21.83
CA GLY A 119 -15.47 5.94 -21.80
C GLY A 119 -15.49 6.60 -20.42
N GLU A 120 -16.12 5.99 -19.42
CA GLU A 120 -16.10 6.47 -18.04
C GLU A 120 -14.67 6.47 -17.47
N ARG A 121 -14.36 7.51 -16.69
CA ARG A 121 -13.05 7.67 -16.06
C ARG A 121 -12.97 6.85 -14.78
N LEU A 122 -11.96 6.01 -14.70
CA LEU A 122 -11.68 5.20 -13.52
C LEU A 122 -10.85 5.99 -12.49
N PRO A 123 -10.91 5.60 -11.20
CA PRO A 123 -10.01 6.15 -10.18
C PRO A 123 -8.54 5.98 -10.58
N SER A 124 -7.66 6.91 -10.17
CA SER A 124 -6.22 6.68 -10.31
C SER A 124 -5.79 5.46 -9.49
N PRO A 125 -4.69 4.78 -9.83
CA PRO A 125 -4.22 3.63 -9.04
C PRO A 125 -4.07 3.95 -7.56
N ARG A 126 -3.63 5.17 -7.23
CA ARG A 126 -3.54 5.65 -5.84
C ARG A 126 -4.91 5.79 -5.16
N ARG A 127 -5.93 6.27 -5.86
CA ARG A 127 -7.30 6.40 -5.31
C ARG A 127 -7.98 5.03 -5.21
N LEU A 128 -7.81 4.17 -6.21
CA LEU A 128 -8.27 2.79 -6.17
C LEU A 128 -7.62 2.05 -4.98
N ALA A 129 -6.31 2.16 -4.86
CA ALA A 129 -5.57 1.55 -3.75
C ALA A 129 -6.03 2.06 -2.39
N ALA A 130 -6.31 3.36 -2.25
CA ALA A 130 -6.85 3.89 -1.00
C ALA A 130 -8.26 3.34 -0.69
N ALA A 131 -9.14 3.26 -1.70
CA ALA A 131 -10.52 2.77 -1.53
C ALA A 131 -10.57 1.27 -1.19
N GLU A 132 -9.72 0.49 -1.86
CA GLU A 132 -9.62 -0.95 -1.63
C GLU A 132 -8.69 -1.29 -0.47
N GLY A 133 -7.98 -0.28 0.06
CA GLY A 133 -6.88 -0.31 1.03
C GLY A 133 -5.61 -1.07 0.62
N VAL A 134 -5.47 -1.48 -0.64
CA VAL A 134 -4.27 -2.18 -1.17
C VAL A 134 -3.06 -1.25 -1.35
N ALA A 135 -1.88 -1.81 -1.64
CA ALA A 135 -0.74 -1.02 -2.10
C ALA A 135 -0.98 -0.46 -3.52
N VAL A 136 -0.42 0.72 -3.83
CA VAL A 136 -0.66 1.42 -5.12
C VAL A 136 -0.32 0.54 -6.33
N TRP A 137 0.80 -0.19 -6.26
CA TRP A 137 1.25 -1.08 -7.33
C TRP A 137 0.28 -2.25 -7.60
N VAL A 138 -0.50 -2.67 -6.61
CA VAL A 138 -1.57 -3.68 -6.78
C VAL A 138 -2.71 -3.10 -7.62
N GLY A 139 -3.10 -1.85 -7.35
CA GLY A 139 -4.06 -1.12 -8.17
C GLY A 139 -3.57 -0.91 -9.61
N GLU A 140 -2.28 -0.59 -9.79
CA GLU A 140 -1.66 -0.51 -11.12
C GLU A 140 -1.70 -1.85 -11.84
N ARG A 141 -1.35 -2.95 -11.16
CA ARG A 141 -1.34 -4.29 -11.76
C ARG A 141 -2.74 -4.76 -12.13
N ALA A 142 -3.75 -4.46 -11.31
CA ALA A 142 -5.15 -4.77 -11.63
C ALA A 142 -5.61 -4.08 -12.92
N TYR A 143 -5.29 -2.80 -13.13
CA TYR A 143 -5.60 -2.12 -14.38
C TYR A 143 -4.81 -2.64 -15.58
N GLN A 144 -3.57 -3.08 -15.39
CA GLN A 144 -2.81 -3.74 -16.46
C GLN A 144 -3.49 -5.03 -16.93
N VAL A 145 -3.94 -5.87 -15.99
CA VAL A 145 -4.69 -7.11 -16.31
C VAL A 145 -5.97 -6.79 -17.08
N LEU A 146 -6.75 -5.80 -16.63
CA LEU A 146 -7.97 -5.38 -17.34
C LEU A 146 -7.68 -4.81 -18.72
N ARG A 147 -6.54 -4.14 -18.91
CA ARG A 147 -6.10 -3.62 -20.20
C ARG A 147 -5.74 -4.73 -21.16
N GLU A 148 -5.02 -5.74 -20.68
CA GLU A 148 -4.69 -6.95 -21.44
C GLU A 148 -5.97 -7.67 -21.89
N ARG A 149 -7.01 -7.70 -21.04
CA ARG A 149 -8.36 -8.21 -21.37
C ARG A 149 -9.21 -7.29 -22.27
N GLY A 150 -8.74 -6.07 -22.56
CA GLY A 150 -9.43 -5.11 -23.42
C GLY A 150 -10.59 -4.36 -22.77
N LEU A 151 -10.71 -4.41 -21.44
CA LEU A 151 -11.81 -3.81 -20.66
C LEU A 151 -11.53 -2.36 -20.24
N VAL A 152 -10.26 -1.98 -20.16
CA VAL A 152 -9.83 -0.62 -19.83
C VAL A 152 -8.69 -0.18 -20.75
N ARG A 153 -8.47 1.14 -20.85
CA ARG A 153 -7.31 1.70 -21.57
C ARG A 153 -6.75 2.92 -20.84
N ALA A 154 -5.45 3.13 -20.99
CA ALA A 154 -4.80 4.36 -20.55
C ALA A 154 -4.99 5.45 -21.60
N VAL A 155 -5.40 6.64 -21.18
CA VAL A 155 -5.59 7.82 -22.03
C VAL A 155 -4.69 8.95 -21.50
N PRO A 156 -3.81 9.52 -22.35
CA PRO A 156 -2.96 10.63 -21.95
C PRO A 156 -3.77 11.75 -21.29
N ARG A 157 -3.27 12.26 -20.15
CA ARG A 157 -3.89 13.31 -19.32
C ARG A 157 -5.25 12.99 -18.68
N LYS A 158 -5.96 11.95 -19.13
CA LYS A 158 -7.23 11.49 -18.53
C LYS A 158 -7.04 10.35 -17.54
N GLY A 159 -5.99 9.54 -17.68
CA GLY A 159 -5.73 8.38 -16.83
C GLY A 159 -6.40 7.12 -17.38
N TRP A 160 -6.97 6.29 -16.51
CA TRP A 160 -7.62 5.05 -16.90
C TRP A 160 -9.09 5.30 -17.25
N VAL A 161 -9.57 4.69 -18.34
CA VAL A 161 -10.98 4.74 -18.75
C VAL A 161 -11.48 3.36 -19.14
N VAL A 162 -12.77 3.11 -18.99
CA VAL A 162 -13.43 1.89 -19.48
C VAL A 162 -13.39 1.87 -21.01
N ALA A 163 -12.99 0.73 -21.59
CA ALA A 163 -12.97 0.54 -23.02
C ALA A 163 -14.36 0.13 -23.54
N ALA A 164 -14.62 0.36 -24.83
CA ALA A 164 -15.85 -0.11 -25.48
C ALA A 164 -15.81 -1.61 -25.86
N GLY A 165 -14.71 -2.30 -25.56
CA GLY A 165 -14.49 -3.69 -25.93
C GLY A 165 -15.27 -4.68 -25.07
N ARG A 166 -15.60 -5.85 -25.63
CA ARG A 166 -16.05 -7.02 -24.86
C ARG A 166 -14.85 -7.73 -24.23
N ASP A 167 -15.09 -8.36 -23.08
CA ASP A 167 -14.10 -9.18 -22.38
C ASP A 167 -13.53 -10.25 -23.33
N ARG A 168 -12.22 -10.20 -23.60
CA ARG A 168 -11.57 -11.13 -24.54
C ARG A 168 -11.21 -12.48 -23.94
N ALA A 169 -11.44 -12.66 -22.64
CA ALA A 169 -11.09 -13.87 -21.89
C ALA A 169 -12.32 -14.70 -21.46
N GLY A 170 -13.48 -14.49 -22.11
CA GLY A 170 -14.70 -15.26 -21.90
C GLY A 170 -14.73 -16.55 -22.69
#